data_AF-A0A9P8FP01-F1
#
_entry.id   AF-A0A9P8FP01-F1
#
_cell.length_a   1.000
_cell.length_b   1.000
_cell.length_c   1.000
_cell.angle_alpha   90.00
_cell.angle_beta   90.00
_cell.angle_gamma   90.00
#
_symmetry.space_group_name_H-M   'P 1'
#
loop_
_entity.id
_entity.type
_entity.pdbx_description
1 polymer ?
#
loop_
_entity_poly.entity_id
_entity_poly.type
_entity_poly.pdbx_seq_one_letter_code
_entity_poly.pdbx_strand_id
1 'polypeptide(L)'
;GVGGWNSGVKRKLVSDVGDRWFGGVTGSTDSEWCFALFLDSLERLGYDPDNKEAQTNGFGHSVLRKAILKTIERINGYIRELPEHVREGDTRSLLNFAVTDGKSVVCTRYVSSTTDEAASLFFSSGTSWKKQNGPSAEKADYTMERRDRGADIVLVASEPLTFERDNWVTVPTNSTVTIHNQTVLIHPIIDDFYNPSPSFKRSSKFAETKGQTTTEMAKAAMESPSETLIQAAA
;
A
#
# COMPACT_ATOMS: atom_id res chain seq x y z
N GLY A 1 9.14 2.13 -3.19
CA GLY A 1 9.89 1.20 -4.05
C GLY A 1 10.75 0.27 -3.21
N VAL A 2 11.20 -0.81 -3.84
CA VAL A 2 12.09 -1.81 -3.23
C VAL A 2 13.49 -1.22 -3.03
N GLY A 3 13.99 -1.25 -1.80
CA GLY A 3 15.34 -0.79 -1.47
C GLY A 3 16.41 -1.66 -2.12
N GLY A 4 17.51 -1.06 -2.58
CA GLY A 4 18.59 -1.80 -3.23
C GLY A 4 18.23 -2.47 -4.56
N TRP A 5 17.14 -2.04 -5.23
CA TRP A 5 16.64 -2.64 -6.48
C TRP A 5 17.74 -2.87 -7.52
N ASN A 6 18.45 -1.81 -7.89
CA ASN A 6 19.56 -1.85 -8.86
C ASN A 6 20.90 -2.30 -8.26
N SER A 7 20.97 -2.50 -6.94
CA SER A 7 22.19 -2.87 -6.21
C SER A 7 22.29 -4.37 -5.92
N GLY A 8 21.39 -5.18 -6.48
CA GLY A 8 21.46 -6.65 -6.40
C GLY A 8 20.13 -7.33 -6.09
N VAL A 9 19.16 -6.60 -5.52
CA VAL A 9 17.84 -7.18 -5.18
C VAL A 9 17.12 -7.69 -6.42
N LYS A 10 17.13 -6.90 -7.52
CA LYS A 10 16.54 -7.33 -8.79
C LYS A 10 17.09 -8.68 -9.24
N ARG A 11 18.41 -8.87 -9.20
CA ARG A 11 19.05 -10.13 -9.63
C ARG A 11 18.60 -11.31 -8.77
N LYS A 12 18.55 -11.14 -7.45
CA LYS A 12 18.11 -12.17 -6.51
C LYS A 12 16.65 -12.54 -6.73
N LEU A 13 15.76 -11.54 -6.82
CA LEU A 13 14.34 -11.75 -7.09
C LEU A 13 14.10 -12.49 -8.41
N VAL A 14 14.74 -12.01 -9.49
CA VAL A 14 14.62 -12.61 -10.83
C VAL A 14 15.09 -14.06 -10.84
N SER A 15 16.10 -14.41 -10.04
CA SER A 15 16.64 -15.78 -9.97
C SER A 15 15.82 -16.72 -9.08
N ASP A 16 14.99 -16.18 -8.19
CA ASP A 16 14.18 -16.97 -7.25
C ASP A 16 12.73 -17.17 -7.73
N VAL A 17 12.18 -16.24 -8.53
CA VAL A 17 10.81 -16.37 -9.06
C VAL A 17 10.72 -17.55 -10.04
N GLY A 18 9.65 -18.35 -9.97
CA GLY A 18 9.47 -19.49 -10.88
C GLY A 18 9.30 -19.09 -12.35
N ASP A 19 9.74 -19.96 -13.26
CA ASP A 19 9.76 -19.73 -14.71
C ASP A 19 8.43 -19.23 -15.28
N ARG A 20 7.32 -19.77 -14.78
CA ARG A 20 5.95 -19.36 -15.15
C ARG A 20 5.72 -17.86 -14.96
N TRP A 21 6.13 -17.34 -13.81
CA TRP A 21 5.92 -15.95 -13.44
C TRP A 21 7.00 -15.04 -14.02
N PHE A 22 8.22 -15.54 -14.16
CA PHE A 22 9.30 -14.86 -14.90
C PHE A 22 8.86 -14.52 -16.34
N GLY A 23 8.30 -15.50 -17.06
CA GLY A 23 7.86 -15.33 -18.45
C GLY A 23 6.70 -14.34 -18.63
N GLY A 24 5.98 -14.01 -17.55
CA GLY A 24 4.88 -13.03 -17.56
C GLY A 24 5.32 -11.58 -17.38
N VAL A 25 6.58 -11.33 -16.99
CA VAL A 25 7.11 -9.97 -16.80
C VAL A 25 7.54 -9.38 -18.14
N THR A 26 7.04 -8.20 -18.46
CA THR A 26 7.30 -7.51 -19.75
C THR A 26 8.12 -6.24 -19.58
N GLY A 27 8.05 -5.59 -18.43
CA GLY A 27 8.78 -4.37 -18.11
C GLY A 27 9.97 -4.60 -17.17
N SER A 28 10.37 -3.50 -16.52
CA SER A 28 11.59 -3.47 -15.69
C SER A 28 11.39 -2.83 -14.32
N THR A 29 10.16 -2.44 -13.99
CA THR A 29 9.83 -1.77 -12.73
C THR A 29 9.86 -2.76 -11.57
N ASP A 30 10.25 -2.30 -10.39
CA ASP A 30 10.20 -3.11 -9.18
C ASP A 30 8.78 -3.59 -8.87
N SER A 31 7.76 -2.77 -9.14
CA SER A 31 6.35 -3.10 -8.94
C SER A 31 5.87 -4.32 -9.72
N GLU A 32 6.24 -4.45 -11.00
CA GLU A 32 5.85 -5.59 -11.85
C GLU A 32 6.52 -6.89 -11.38
N TRP A 33 7.81 -6.81 -11.05
CA TRP A 33 8.54 -7.94 -10.46
C TRP A 33 8.01 -8.32 -9.07
N CYS A 34 7.58 -7.36 -8.26
CA CYS A 34 6.91 -7.65 -6.98
C CYS A 34 5.57 -8.36 -7.19
N PHE A 35 4.85 -8.04 -8.27
CA PHE A 35 3.60 -8.72 -8.60
C PHE A 35 3.85 -10.17 -9.07
N ALA A 36 4.84 -10.39 -9.93
CA ALA A 36 5.28 -11.76 -10.28
C ALA A 36 5.70 -12.56 -9.04
N LEU A 37 6.45 -11.93 -8.12
CA LEU A 37 6.84 -12.53 -6.85
C LEU A 37 5.63 -12.84 -5.95
N PHE A 38 4.58 -12.01 -5.98
CA PHE A 38 3.33 -12.25 -5.27
C PHE A 38 2.58 -13.46 -5.82
N LEU A 39 2.46 -13.60 -7.14
CA LEU A 39 1.84 -14.77 -7.77
C LEU A 39 2.62 -16.05 -7.47
N ASP A 40 3.95 -16.00 -7.56
CA ASP A 40 4.83 -17.11 -7.16
C ASP A 40 4.69 -17.44 -5.66
N SER A 41 4.54 -16.44 -4.79
CA SER A 41 4.30 -16.66 -3.35
C SER A 41 2.93 -17.28 -3.09
N LEU A 42 1.90 -16.91 -3.85
CA LEU A 42 0.56 -17.49 -3.77
C LEU A 42 0.58 -18.96 -4.21
N GLU A 43 1.25 -19.26 -5.33
CA GLU A 43 1.44 -20.63 -5.83
C GLU A 43 2.20 -21.51 -4.83
N ARG A 44 3.30 -21.01 -4.26
CA ARG A 44 4.08 -21.73 -3.22
C ARG A 44 3.31 -21.95 -1.92
N LEU A 45 2.26 -21.17 -1.65
CA LEU A 45 1.34 -21.41 -0.54
C LEU A 45 0.28 -22.49 -0.85
N GLY A 46 0.31 -23.06 -2.06
CA GLY A 46 -0.60 -24.12 -2.51
C GLY A 46 -1.84 -23.62 -3.26
N TYR A 47 -1.86 -22.35 -3.70
CA TYR A 47 -2.98 -21.76 -4.43
C TYR A 47 -2.56 -21.44 -5.87
N ASP A 48 -3.08 -22.19 -6.85
CA ASP A 48 -2.83 -21.91 -8.27
C ASP A 48 -3.55 -20.61 -8.68
N PRO A 49 -2.83 -19.56 -9.12
CA PRO A 49 -3.45 -18.31 -9.53
C PRO A 49 -4.36 -18.44 -10.78
N ASP A 50 -4.21 -19.51 -11.58
CA ASP A 50 -5.09 -19.82 -12.73
C ASP A 50 -6.28 -20.72 -12.38
N ASN A 51 -6.50 -21.02 -11.10
CA ASN A 51 -7.68 -21.74 -10.67
C ASN A 51 -8.96 -20.93 -10.99
N LYS A 52 -9.74 -21.41 -11.96
CA LYS A 52 -10.95 -20.73 -12.46
C LYS A 52 -12.01 -20.47 -11.39
N GLU A 53 -12.16 -21.39 -10.44
CA GLU A 53 -13.12 -21.25 -9.36
C GLU A 53 -12.69 -20.13 -8.41
N ALA A 54 -11.41 -20.11 -8.01
CA ALA A 54 -10.85 -19.07 -7.16
C ALA A 54 -10.81 -17.70 -7.84
N GLN A 55 -10.57 -17.63 -9.16
CA GLN A 55 -10.68 -16.38 -9.92
C GLN A 55 -12.11 -15.81 -9.94
N THR A 56 -13.12 -16.67 -9.83
CA THR A 56 -14.54 -16.25 -9.81
C THR A 56 -15.03 -15.91 -8.40
N ASN A 57 -14.62 -16.72 -7.42
CA ASN A 57 -15.14 -16.69 -6.05
C ASN A 57 -14.17 -16.04 -5.04
N GLY A 58 -12.98 -15.66 -5.47
CA GLY A 58 -11.89 -15.18 -4.63
C GLY A 58 -11.06 -16.34 -4.04
N PHE A 59 -9.79 -16.05 -3.76
CA PHE A 59 -8.89 -16.94 -3.01
C PHE A 59 -9.15 -16.84 -1.49
N GLY A 60 -9.81 -15.77 -1.08
CA GLY A 60 -10.12 -15.48 0.31
C GLY A 60 -9.13 -14.48 0.91
N HIS A 61 -9.67 -13.51 1.65
CA HIS A 61 -8.91 -12.38 2.18
C HIS A 61 -7.69 -12.79 3.04
N SER A 62 -7.79 -13.89 3.78
CA SER A 62 -6.70 -14.40 4.61
C SER A 62 -5.56 -14.99 3.78
N VAL A 63 -5.87 -15.58 2.63
CA VAL A 63 -4.88 -16.14 1.68
C VAL A 63 -4.14 -15.00 0.99
N LEU A 64 -4.87 -14.02 0.45
CA LEU A 64 -4.30 -12.80 -0.13
C LEU A 64 -3.35 -12.09 0.85
N ARG A 65 -3.78 -11.92 2.11
CA ARG A 65 -2.96 -11.31 3.15
C ARG A 65 -1.69 -12.13 3.44
N LYS A 66 -1.80 -13.46 3.54
CA LYS A 66 -0.62 -14.32 3.73
C LYS A 66 0.35 -14.22 2.55
N ALA A 67 -0.17 -14.23 1.32
CA ALA A 67 0.66 -14.14 0.12
C ALA A 67 1.42 -12.81 0.05
N ILE A 68 0.76 -11.66 0.29
CA ILE A 68 1.46 -10.36 0.25
C ILE A 68 2.47 -10.20 1.38
N LEU A 69 2.19 -10.74 2.58
CA LEU A 69 3.16 -10.77 3.66
C LEU A 69 4.37 -11.65 3.32
N LYS A 70 4.15 -12.79 2.66
CA LYS A 70 5.24 -13.64 2.18
C LYS A 70 6.07 -12.95 1.10
N THR A 71 5.46 -12.17 0.22
CA THR A 71 6.18 -11.32 -0.75
C THR A 71 7.11 -10.34 -0.04
N ILE A 72 6.62 -9.62 0.98
CA ILE A 72 7.44 -8.69 1.77
C ILE A 72 8.59 -9.42 2.48
N GLU A 73 8.31 -10.56 3.10
CA GLU A 73 9.32 -11.40 3.76
C GLU A 73 10.45 -11.80 2.79
N ARG A 74 10.10 -12.22 1.57
CA ARG A 74 11.07 -12.59 0.53
C ARG A 74 11.90 -11.39 0.06
N ILE A 75 11.27 -10.24 -0.16
CA ILE A 75 11.98 -8.99 -0.51
C ILE A 75 13.00 -8.62 0.58
N ASN A 76 12.59 -8.66 1.86
CA ASN A 76 13.50 -8.44 2.98
C ASN A 76 14.63 -9.50 3.03
N GLY A 77 14.33 -10.75 2.70
CA GLY A 77 15.31 -11.83 2.54
C GLY A 77 16.39 -11.49 1.50
N TYR A 78 16.00 -11.05 0.31
CA TYR A 78 16.96 -10.69 -0.73
C TYR A 78 17.87 -9.53 -0.31
N ILE A 79 17.33 -8.54 0.41
CA ILE A 79 18.10 -7.41 0.95
C ILE A 79 19.12 -7.90 2.00
N ARG A 80 18.72 -8.82 2.89
CA ARG A 80 19.63 -9.38 3.90
C ARG A 80 20.80 -10.15 3.30
N GLU A 81 20.60 -10.78 2.15
CA GLU A 81 21.65 -11.52 1.45
C GLU A 81 22.56 -10.65 0.57
N LEU A 82 22.36 -9.33 0.52
CA LEU A 82 23.28 -8.44 -0.20
C LEU A 82 24.64 -8.33 0.53
N PRO A 83 25.73 -8.07 -0.20
CA PRO A 83 27.02 -7.78 0.41
C PRO A 83 26.93 -6.63 1.42
N GLU A 84 27.73 -6.70 2.49
CA GLU A 84 27.69 -5.73 3.59
C GLU A 84 27.88 -4.28 3.13
N HIS A 85 28.87 -4.01 2.28
CA HIS A 85 29.09 -2.68 1.70
C HIS A 85 27.90 -2.12 0.91
N VAL A 86 26.99 -2.98 0.41
CA VAL A 86 25.74 -2.55 -0.23
C VAL A 86 24.66 -2.27 0.82
N ARG A 87 24.58 -3.12 1.85
CA ARG A 87 23.61 -2.98 2.96
C ARG A 87 23.86 -1.77 3.84
N GLU A 88 25.11 -1.30 3.91
CA GLU A 88 25.47 -0.03 4.57
C GLU A 88 24.90 1.20 3.85
N GLY A 89 24.54 1.06 2.57
CA GLY A 89 23.78 2.05 1.83
C GLY A 89 22.29 2.05 2.18
N ASP A 90 21.52 2.87 1.46
CA ASP A 90 20.08 2.98 1.70
C ASP A 90 19.29 1.86 1.01
N THR A 91 19.21 0.71 1.66
CA THR A 91 18.46 -0.48 1.19
C THR A 91 17.07 -0.62 1.81
N ARG A 92 16.57 0.42 2.48
CA ARG A 92 15.21 0.41 3.06
C ARG A 92 14.16 0.47 1.95
N SER A 93 13.04 -0.23 2.16
CA SER A 93 11.92 -0.31 1.23
C SER A 93 10.71 0.45 1.75
N LEU A 94 9.95 1.06 0.84
CA LEU A 94 8.60 1.60 1.07
C LEU A 94 7.64 0.81 0.19
N LEU A 95 6.77 -0.01 0.79
CA LEU A 95 5.97 -1.00 0.08
C LEU A 95 4.48 -0.82 0.37
N ASN A 96 3.87 0.16 -0.30
CA ASN A 96 2.43 0.34 -0.29
C ASN A 96 1.81 -0.45 -1.46
N PHE A 97 1.55 -1.74 -1.25
CA PHE A 97 0.90 -2.59 -2.23
C PHE A 97 -0.62 -2.53 -2.07
N ALA A 98 -1.34 -2.78 -3.17
CA ALA A 98 -2.77 -3.04 -3.18
C ALA A 98 -3.03 -4.21 -4.16
N VAL A 99 -3.58 -5.31 -3.65
CA VAL A 99 -3.89 -6.51 -4.43
C VAL A 99 -5.34 -6.92 -4.22
N THR A 100 -5.94 -7.54 -5.24
CA THR A 100 -7.34 -7.99 -5.21
C THR A 100 -7.51 -9.33 -5.91
N ASP A 101 -8.46 -10.13 -5.44
CA ASP A 101 -8.98 -11.33 -6.11
C ASP A 101 -10.40 -11.09 -6.69
N GLY A 102 -10.85 -9.84 -6.76
CA GLY A 102 -12.19 -9.47 -7.20
C GLY A 102 -13.27 -9.58 -6.12
N LYS A 103 -13.00 -10.20 -4.97
CA LYS A 103 -13.89 -10.26 -3.79
C LYS A 103 -13.33 -9.57 -2.56
N SER A 104 -12.01 -9.50 -2.47
CA SER A 104 -11.26 -8.96 -1.37
C SER A 104 -10.13 -8.09 -1.86
N VAL A 105 -9.87 -7.02 -1.13
CA VAL A 105 -8.72 -6.14 -1.36
C VAL A 105 -7.82 -6.21 -0.14
N VAL A 106 -6.51 -6.36 -0.36
CA VAL A 106 -5.50 -6.24 0.69
C VAL A 106 -4.51 -5.16 0.29
N CYS A 107 -4.37 -4.16 1.15
CA CYS A 107 -3.36 -3.12 1.03
C CYS A 107 -2.32 -3.24 2.13
N THR A 108 -1.08 -2.87 1.84
CA THR A 108 -0.01 -2.75 2.83
C THR A 108 0.37 -1.29 3.00
N ARG A 109 0.69 -0.88 4.23
CA ARG A 109 1.46 0.34 4.50
C ARG A 109 2.73 -0.09 5.21
N TYR A 110 3.86 -0.14 4.52
CA TYR A 110 5.05 -0.82 5.03
C TYR A 110 6.36 -0.08 4.76
N VAL A 111 7.24 -0.11 5.76
CA VAL A 111 8.65 0.30 5.68
C VAL A 111 9.55 -0.72 6.36
N SER A 112 10.66 -1.08 5.71
CA SER A 112 11.68 -1.97 6.27
C SER A 112 12.68 -1.21 7.16
N SER A 113 12.17 -0.54 8.19
CA SER A 113 12.95 0.21 9.19
C SER A 113 12.20 0.19 10.52
N THR A 114 12.91 0.18 11.64
CA THR A 114 12.31 0.30 12.99
C THR A 114 12.10 1.76 13.41
N THR A 115 12.80 2.69 12.76
CA THR A 115 12.85 4.12 13.14
C THR A 115 12.13 5.04 12.17
N ASP A 116 11.99 4.65 10.90
CA ASP A 116 11.34 5.47 9.86
C ASP A 116 9.85 5.12 9.72
N GLU A 117 9.05 6.09 9.24
CA GLU A 117 7.65 5.86 8.88
C GLU A 117 7.52 5.41 7.42
N ALA A 118 6.43 4.69 7.14
CA ALA A 118 6.08 4.33 5.77
C ALA A 118 5.41 5.49 5.04
N ALA A 119 5.48 5.49 3.71
CA ALA A 119 4.71 6.42 2.87
C ALA A 119 3.22 6.40 3.27
N SER A 120 2.56 7.55 3.17
CA SER A 120 1.20 7.72 3.66
C SER A 120 0.21 6.77 2.98
N LEU A 121 -0.76 6.32 3.76
CA LEU A 121 -1.90 5.57 3.28
C LEU A 121 -3.08 5.86 4.19
N PHE A 122 -4.22 6.16 3.60
CA PHE A 122 -5.47 6.46 4.29
C PHE A 122 -6.56 5.59 3.71
N PHE A 123 -7.61 5.37 4.51
CA PHE A 123 -8.85 4.82 4.01
C PHE A 123 -10.04 5.61 4.54
N SER A 124 -11.10 5.63 3.75
CA SER A 124 -12.43 6.13 4.14
C SER A 124 -13.45 5.04 3.87
N SER A 125 -14.49 4.95 4.69
CA SER A 125 -15.55 3.95 4.54
C SER A 125 -16.92 4.55 4.79
N GLY A 126 -17.89 4.18 3.97
CA GLY A 126 -19.27 4.65 4.10
C GLY A 126 -20.25 3.87 3.23
N THR A 127 -21.46 4.40 3.12
CA THR A 127 -22.61 3.78 2.44
C THR A 127 -22.82 4.31 1.02
N SER A 128 -22.42 5.56 0.73
CA SER A 128 -22.51 6.11 -0.63
C SER A 128 -21.48 7.20 -0.87
N TRP A 129 -20.98 7.28 -2.10
CA TRP A 129 -20.08 8.32 -2.57
C TRP A 129 -20.86 9.25 -3.49
N LYS A 130 -21.02 10.52 -3.08
CA LYS A 130 -21.87 11.46 -3.82
C LYS A 130 -21.13 12.73 -4.19
N LYS A 131 -21.42 13.16 -5.41
CA LYS A 131 -21.09 14.50 -5.89
C LYS A 131 -21.92 15.51 -5.10
N GLN A 132 -21.27 16.41 -4.37
CA GLN A 132 -21.92 17.59 -3.83
C GLN A 132 -22.12 18.62 -4.95
N ASN A 133 -23.21 19.39 -4.83
CA ASN A 133 -23.49 20.49 -5.75
C ASN A 133 -22.52 21.63 -5.44
N GLY A 134 -21.42 21.70 -6.18
CA GLY A 134 -20.56 22.87 -6.23
C GLY A 134 -21.19 24.00 -7.07
N PRO A 135 -20.73 25.25 -6.93
CA PRO A 135 -21.20 26.38 -7.73
C PRO A 135 -20.90 26.23 -9.24
N SER A 136 -20.07 25.26 -9.64
CA SER A 136 -19.85 24.88 -11.04
C SER A 136 -19.53 23.38 -11.16
N ALA A 137 -19.71 22.80 -12.36
CA ALA A 137 -19.41 21.39 -12.64
C ALA A 137 -17.92 21.02 -12.43
N GLU A 138 -17.03 22.01 -12.53
CA GLU A 138 -15.58 21.91 -12.32
C GLU A 138 -15.17 22.00 -10.84
N LYS A 139 -16.05 22.48 -9.96
CA LYS A 139 -15.83 22.59 -8.50
C LYS A 139 -16.72 21.64 -7.70
N ALA A 140 -17.14 20.55 -8.32
CA ALA A 140 -17.97 19.60 -7.64
C ALA A 140 -17.13 18.71 -6.72
N ASP A 141 -17.27 18.94 -5.42
CA ASP A 141 -16.65 18.13 -4.39
C ASP A 141 -17.38 16.79 -4.26
N TYR A 142 -16.70 15.77 -3.76
CA TYR A 142 -17.33 14.49 -3.45
C TYR A 142 -17.28 14.24 -1.95
N THR A 143 -18.31 13.60 -1.40
CA THR A 143 -18.36 13.24 0.02
C THR A 143 -18.69 11.77 0.21
N MET A 144 -18.12 11.20 1.27
CA MET A 144 -18.47 9.89 1.78
C MET A 144 -19.64 10.02 2.76
N GLU A 145 -20.83 9.56 2.39
CA GLU A 145 -21.97 9.49 3.31
C GLU A 145 -21.97 8.18 4.09
N ARG A 146 -22.10 8.24 5.42
CA ARG A 146 -22.41 7.10 6.30
C ARG A 146 -23.85 7.16 6.78
N ARG A 147 -24.71 6.29 6.24
CA ARG A 147 -26.11 6.15 6.65
C ARG A 147 -26.32 5.04 7.67
N ASP A 148 -25.41 4.08 7.73
CA ASP A 148 -25.41 2.98 8.67
C ASP A 148 -23.98 2.58 9.09
N ARG A 149 -23.85 1.43 9.76
CA ARG A 149 -22.57 0.90 10.25
C ARG A 149 -21.78 0.15 9.18
N GLY A 150 -22.40 -0.22 8.07
CA GLY A 150 -21.76 -0.90 6.94
C GLY A 150 -20.73 -0.02 6.25
N ALA A 151 -19.81 -0.66 5.55
CA ALA A 151 -18.88 -0.01 4.63
C ALA A 151 -19.12 -0.52 3.21
N ASP A 152 -20.26 -0.14 2.62
CA ASP A 152 -20.59 -0.48 1.23
C ASP A 152 -19.55 0.03 0.25
N ILE A 153 -18.94 1.18 0.57
CA ILE A 153 -17.87 1.80 -0.19
C ILE A 153 -16.68 2.00 0.73
N VAL A 154 -15.52 1.55 0.26
CA VAL A 154 -14.23 1.79 0.91
C VAL A 154 -13.29 2.42 -0.11
N LEU A 155 -12.78 3.60 0.21
CA LEU A 155 -11.72 4.26 -0.55
C LEU A 155 -10.41 4.05 0.18
N VAL A 156 -9.36 3.72 -0.57
CA VAL A 156 -7.99 3.66 -0.06
C VAL A 156 -7.13 4.53 -0.96
N ALA A 157 -6.38 5.45 -0.37
CA ALA A 157 -5.58 6.43 -1.12
C ALA A 157 -4.30 6.79 -0.36
N SER A 158 -3.27 7.22 -1.08
CA SER A 158 -2.04 7.77 -0.47
C SER A 158 -2.29 9.09 0.25
N GLU A 159 -3.30 9.83 -0.19
CA GLU A 159 -3.71 11.13 0.33
C GLU A 159 -5.25 11.21 0.34
N PRO A 160 -5.85 11.88 1.33
CA PRO A 160 -7.29 12.10 1.36
C PRO A 160 -7.79 12.88 0.15
N LEU A 161 -8.82 12.36 -0.52
CA LEU A 161 -9.36 12.93 -1.76
C LEU A 161 -10.37 14.06 -1.53
N THR A 162 -10.77 14.31 -0.29
CA THR A 162 -11.85 15.24 0.09
C THR A 162 -11.44 16.08 1.29
N PHE A 163 -11.99 17.27 1.42
CA PHE A 163 -11.69 18.18 2.53
C PHE A 163 -12.35 17.75 3.86
N GLU A 164 -13.33 16.85 3.83
CA GLU A 164 -13.98 16.31 5.02
C GLU A 164 -13.04 15.39 5.81
N ARG A 165 -12.29 16.01 6.74
CA ARG A 165 -11.20 15.38 7.49
C ARG A 165 -11.64 14.20 8.35
N ASP A 166 -12.84 14.28 8.92
CA ASP A 166 -13.34 13.29 9.89
C ASP A 166 -13.61 11.92 9.25
N ASN A 167 -13.66 11.86 7.92
CA ASN A 167 -13.98 10.65 7.18
C ASN A 167 -12.75 9.83 6.76
N TRP A 168 -11.53 10.36 6.94
CA TRP A 168 -10.29 9.69 6.53
C TRP A 168 -9.49 9.19 7.73
N VAL A 169 -9.25 7.89 7.75
CA VAL A 169 -8.46 7.21 8.77
C VAL A 169 -7.07 6.92 8.23
N THR A 170 -6.04 7.40 8.93
CA THR A 170 -4.65 7.04 8.62
C THR A 170 -4.43 5.56 8.92
N VAL A 171 -3.92 4.81 7.95
CA VAL A 171 -3.46 3.43 8.15
C VAL A 171 -2.18 3.46 8.97
N PRO A 172 -2.03 2.72 10.08
CA PRO A 172 -0.79 2.71 10.85
C PRO A 172 0.41 2.18 10.04
N THR A 173 1.61 2.67 10.33
CA THR A 173 2.85 2.14 9.73
C THR A 173 3.00 0.65 10.05
N ASN A 174 3.47 -0.12 9.07
CA ASN A 174 3.65 -1.57 9.13
C ASN A 174 2.34 -2.27 9.50
N SER A 175 1.29 -1.99 8.73
CA SER A 175 -0.02 -2.63 8.85
C SER A 175 -0.57 -3.03 7.49
N THR A 176 -1.46 -4.01 7.51
CA THR A 176 -2.30 -4.38 6.37
C THR A 176 -3.71 -3.85 6.57
N VAL A 177 -4.35 -3.40 5.49
CA VAL A 177 -5.79 -3.12 5.43
C VAL A 177 -6.41 -4.19 4.57
N THR A 178 -7.38 -4.92 5.12
CA THR A 178 -8.13 -5.97 4.41
C THR A 178 -9.57 -5.52 4.28
N ILE A 179 -10.10 -5.52 3.06
CA ILE A 179 -11.49 -5.21 2.76
C ILE A 179 -12.16 -6.48 2.26
N HIS A 180 -13.21 -6.92 2.94
CA HIS A 180 -13.99 -8.11 2.57
C HIS A 180 -15.40 -7.99 3.11
N ASN A 181 -16.43 -8.23 2.28
CA ASN A 181 -17.84 -8.19 2.67
C ASN A 181 -18.20 -6.96 3.52
N GLN A 182 -17.93 -5.76 3.01
CA GLN A 182 -18.21 -4.48 3.68
C GLN A 182 -17.51 -4.30 5.05
N THR A 183 -16.51 -5.12 5.35
CA THR A 183 -15.72 -5.04 6.57
C THR A 183 -14.30 -4.59 6.23
N VAL A 184 -13.81 -3.60 6.97
CA VAL A 184 -12.41 -3.17 6.93
C VAL A 184 -11.69 -3.69 8.17
N LEU A 185 -10.65 -4.49 7.97
CA LEU A 185 -9.83 -5.05 9.03
C LEU A 185 -8.40 -4.53 8.92
N ILE A 186 -7.85 -4.05 10.02
CA ILE A 186 -6.45 -3.59 10.09
C ILE A 186 -5.67 -4.58 10.94
N HIS A 187 -4.57 -5.10 10.40
CA HIS A 187 -3.69 -6.02 11.14
C HIS A 187 -2.24 -5.54 11.08
N PRO A 188 -1.51 -5.55 12.20
CA PRO A 188 -0.10 -5.21 12.21
C PRO A 188 0.70 -6.25 11.41
N ILE A 189 1.76 -5.79 10.76
CA ILE A 189 2.80 -6.62 10.15
C ILE A 189 3.84 -6.88 11.24
N ILE A 190 3.92 -8.13 11.71
CA ILE A 190 4.84 -8.54 12.78
C ILE A 190 6.08 -9.16 12.14
N ASP A 191 7.15 -8.38 12.00
CA ASP A 191 8.46 -8.78 11.48
C ASP A 191 9.60 -8.06 12.23
N ASP A 192 10.83 -8.13 11.71
CA ASP A 192 12.02 -7.50 12.28
C ASP A 192 11.90 -5.96 12.40
N PHE A 193 10.93 -5.35 11.71
CA PHE A 193 10.69 -3.91 11.69
C PHE A 193 9.45 -3.49 12.48
N TYR A 194 8.78 -4.44 13.14
CA TYR A 194 7.65 -4.16 14.02
C TYR A 194 8.12 -3.44 15.29
N ASN A 195 7.35 -2.43 15.73
CA ASN A 195 7.59 -1.77 17.00
C ASN A 195 6.39 -2.02 17.93
N PRO A 196 6.56 -2.70 19.08
CA PRO A 196 5.47 -3.01 19.98
C PRO A 196 4.98 -1.80 20.78
N SER A 197 5.74 -0.70 20.82
CA SER A 197 5.39 0.51 21.56
C SER A 197 4.46 1.41 20.73
N PRO A 198 3.18 1.56 21.10
CA PRO A 198 2.23 2.38 20.33
C PRO A 198 2.56 3.88 20.35
N SER A 199 3.36 4.33 21.34
CA SER A 199 3.76 5.74 21.48
C SER A 199 5.03 6.09 20.74
N PHE A 200 5.73 5.10 20.17
CA PHE A 200 6.98 5.35 19.45
C PHE A 200 6.70 6.15 18.17
N LYS A 201 7.30 7.34 18.07
CA LYS A 201 7.22 8.18 16.88
C LYS A 201 8.34 7.83 15.91
N ARG A 202 7.93 7.44 14.71
CA ARG A 202 8.83 7.17 13.59
C ARG A 202 9.14 8.47 12.82
N SER A 203 10.32 8.54 12.20
CA SER A 203 10.75 9.70 11.41
C SER A 203 10.18 9.66 10.00
N SER A 204 9.67 10.80 9.52
CA SER A 204 9.16 10.99 8.16
C SER A 204 10.23 11.18 7.09
N LYS A 205 11.46 11.53 7.50
CA LYS A 205 12.57 11.93 6.62
C LYS A 205 12.86 10.94 5.50
N PHE A 206 12.79 9.64 5.80
CA PHE A 206 13.08 8.64 4.78
C PHE A 206 12.06 8.67 3.64
N ALA A 207 10.76 8.71 3.94
CA ALA A 207 9.71 8.84 2.93
C ALA A 207 9.87 10.15 2.12
N GLU A 208 10.15 11.27 2.79
CA GLU A 208 10.35 12.58 2.14
C GLU A 208 11.53 12.56 1.17
N THR A 209 12.68 12.02 1.59
CA THR A 209 13.87 11.91 0.73
C THR A 209 13.67 10.99 -0.48
N LYS A 210 12.68 10.10 -0.42
CA LYS A 210 12.24 9.26 -1.55
C LYS A 210 11.10 9.89 -2.37
N GLY A 211 10.78 11.16 -2.13
CA GLY A 211 9.73 11.89 -2.82
C GLY A 211 8.33 11.31 -2.57
N GLN A 212 8.12 10.64 -1.43
CA GLN A 212 6.84 10.07 -1.04
C GLN A 212 6.13 11.01 -0.07
N THR A 213 4.80 11.08 -0.18
CA THR A 213 3.98 11.82 0.78
C THR A 213 4.02 11.14 2.14
N THR A 214 4.16 11.94 3.19
CA THR A 214 4.13 11.50 4.59
C THR A 214 2.76 11.75 5.20
N THR A 215 2.50 11.14 6.34
CA THR A 215 1.24 11.34 7.07
C THR A 215 1.01 12.82 7.40
N GLU A 216 2.06 13.50 7.83
CA GLU A 216 2.00 14.92 8.23
C GLU A 216 1.79 15.82 7.02
N MET A 217 2.49 15.58 5.91
CA MET A 217 2.29 16.34 4.67
C MET A 217 0.85 16.18 4.13
N ALA A 218 0.35 14.94 4.08
CA ALA A 218 -1.00 14.67 3.61
C ALA A 218 -2.06 15.34 4.51
N LYS A 219 -1.85 15.33 5.84
CA LYS A 219 -2.74 16.03 6.76
C LYS A 219 -2.67 17.54 6.58
N ALA A 220 -1.47 18.12 6.48
CA ALA A 220 -1.27 19.55 6.27
C ALA A 220 -1.95 20.06 4.97
N ALA A 221 -1.92 19.27 3.89
CA ALA A 221 -2.63 19.59 2.66
C ALA A 221 -4.16 19.67 2.84
N MET A 222 -4.74 18.88 3.76
CA MET A 222 -6.16 19.01 4.16
C MET A 222 -6.39 20.24 5.05
N GLU A 223 -5.34 20.77 5.68
CA GLU A 223 -5.42 21.90 6.60
C GLU A 223 -5.40 23.26 5.92
N SER A 224 -4.71 23.36 4.79
CA SER A 224 -4.73 24.54 3.93
C SER A 224 -6.03 24.58 3.10
N PRO A 225 -6.91 25.58 3.28
CA PRO A 225 -7.83 25.94 2.21
C PRO A 225 -6.98 26.26 0.99
N SER A 226 -7.27 25.68 -0.17
CA SER A 226 -6.53 25.99 -1.40
C SER A 226 -6.76 27.46 -1.79
N GLU A 227 -5.95 28.39 -1.27
CA GLU A 227 -5.90 29.78 -1.74
C GLU A 227 -5.12 29.93 -3.06
N THR A 228 -4.58 28.84 -3.61
CA THR A 228 -3.73 28.89 -4.80
C THR A 228 -4.51 28.57 -6.07
N LEU A 229 -5.39 29.47 -6.52
CA LEU A 229 -5.89 29.54 -7.90
C LEU A 229 -6.53 30.92 -8.24
N ILE A 230 -6.02 32.04 -7.71
CA ILE A 230 -6.48 33.40 -8.05
C ILE A 230 -5.42 34.28 -8.76
N GLN A 231 -4.17 33.84 -8.91
CA GLN A 231 -3.11 34.69 -9.53
C GLN A 231 -2.52 34.19 -10.86
N ALA A 232 -3.34 33.60 -11.72
CA ALA A 232 -2.95 33.35 -13.12
C ALA A 232 -4.05 33.74 -14.15
N ALA A 233 -4.95 34.65 -13.78
CA ALA A 233 -5.96 35.20 -14.70
C ALA A 233 -6.26 36.69 -14.41
N ALA A 234 -5.19 37.50 -14.33
CA ALA A 234 -5.28 38.95 -14.51
C ALA A 234 -4.50 39.33 -15.76
#